data_AF-A0A117M4K1-F1
#
_entry.id   AF-A0A117M4K1-F1
#
_cell.length_a   1.000
_cell.length_b   1.000
_cell.length_c   1.000
_cell.angle_alpha   90.00
_cell.angle_beta   90.00
_cell.angle_gamma   90.00
#
_symmetry.space_group_name_H-M   'P 1'
#
loop_
_entity.id
_entity.type
_entity.pdbx_description
1 polymer ?
#
loop_
_entity_poly.entity_id
_entity_poly.type
_entity_poly.pdbx_seq_one_letter_code
_entity_poly.pdbx_strand_id
1 'polypeptide(L)'
;MKEDLEKGSIIEKFQSLPFLRNYEHAKELADDFGVPVEDVLLISLNCSGIHRGNKLINRGRFTINTESGRSYRMAITFTDTPLSPFHENNGDVYLDDKVIGAMGTVSKDTCTDSYYRKGKKHLTLNSNSRGKCKGCEFCGTYSLDNQDPPLTSSLEMRKRVRKLSAELGGDLSRLESIAVVTGCFPKEEELINHLLM
;
A
#
# COMPACT_ATOMS: atom_id res chain seq x y z
N MET A 1 -28.64 4.56 -16.53
CA MET A 1 -27.44 4.03 -15.84
C MET A 1 -26.15 4.05 -16.67
N LYS A 2 -26.16 4.53 -17.94
CA LYS A 2 -24.94 4.66 -18.77
C LYS A 2 -24.62 6.10 -19.22
N GLU A 3 -25.48 7.09 -18.95
CA GLU A 3 -25.34 8.44 -19.50
C GLU A 3 -24.68 9.47 -18.56
N ASP A 4 -24.46 9.13 -17.28
CA ASP A 4 -23.89 10.09 -16.30
C ASP A 4 -22.36 10.04 -16.18
N LEU A 5 -21.67 9.17 -16.95
CA LEU A 5 -20.22 8.94 -16.82
C LEU A 5 -19.34 9.84 -17.72
N GLU A 6 -19.93 10.66 -18.58
CA GLU A 6 -19.19 11.36 -19.66
C GLU A 6 -18.98 12.87 -19.46
N LYS A 7 -19.47 13.50 -18.39
CA LYS A 7 -19.48 14.98 -18.27
C LYS A 7 -18.45 15.64 -17.36
N GLY A 8 -17.49 14.91 -16.78
CA GLY A 8 -16.41 15.49 -15.97
C GLY A 8 -15.06 15.47 -16.69
N SER A 9 -14.25 16.53 -16.54
CA SER A 9 -12.84 16.49 -16.94
C SER A 9 -12.13 15.35 -16.20
N ILE A 10 -11.07 14.78 -16.77
CA ILE A 10 -10.36 13.67 -16.12
C ILE A 10 -9.80 14.06 -14.74
N ILE A 11 -9.61 15.37 -14.51
CA ILE A 11 -9.20 15.97 -13.24
C ILE A 11 -10.36 15.98 -12.22
N GLU A 12 -11.61 16.13 -12.67
CA GLU A 12 -12.80 15.97 -11.80
C GLU A 12 -13.12 14.49 -11.52
N LYS A 13 -12.61 13.58 -12.37
CA LYS A 13 -12.77 12.12 -12.21
C LYS A 13 -11.81 11.52 -11.19
N PHE A 14 -10.72 12.20 -10.86
CA PHE A 14 -9.86 11.87 -9.73
C PHE A 14 -10.24 12.80 -8.57
N GLN A 15 -10.95 12.25 -7.60
CA GLN A 15 -11.48 12.87 -6.38
C GLN A 15 -10.94 14.29 -6.06
N SER A 16 -11.68 15.32 -6.49
CA SER A 16 -11.48 16.71 -6.06
C SER A 16 -11.85 16.94 -4.59
N LEU A 17 -12.49 15.94 -3.97
CA LEU A 17 -12.93 15.92 -2.58
C LEU A 17 -12.52 14.58 -1.94
N PRO A 18 -12.17 14.57 -0.64
CA PRO A 18 -11.89 13.32 0.06
C PRO A 18 -13.07 12.34 -0.05
N PHE A 19 -12.79 11.04 -0.11
CA PHE A 19 -13.80 9.98 -0.25
C PHE A 19 -14.93 10.11 0.79
N LEU A 20 -14.58 10.50 2.02
CA LEU A 20 -15.52 10.94 3.04
C LEU A 20 -15.41 12.44 3.28
N ARG A 21 -16.56 13.07 3.50
CA ARG A 21 -16.68 14.50 3.87
C ARG A 21 -16.59 14.69 5.38
N ASN A 22 -17.24 13.80 6.13
CA ASN A 22 -17.31 13.78 7.59
C ASN A 22 -17.90 12.43 8.05
N TYR A 23 -18.08 12.26 9.37
CA TYR A 23 -18.63 11.05 9.96
C TYR A 23 -20.10 10.77 9.59
N GLU A 24 -20.94 11.79 9.43
CA GLU A 24 -22.35 11.59 9.04
C GLU A 24 -22.46 11.06 7.61
N HIS A 25 -21.63 11.55 6.69
CA HIS A 25 -21.52 10.98 5.35
C HIS A 25 -21.12 9.51 5.38
N ALA A 26 -20.29 9.09 6.36
CA ALA A 26 -19.95 7.68 6.52
C ALA A 26 -21.16 6.84 6.95
N LYS A 27 -22.06 7.38 7.77
CA LYS A 27 -23.31 6.71 8.14
C LYS A 27 -24.28 6.59 6.97
N GLU A 28 -24.44 7.67 6.20
CA GLU A 28 -25.27 7.67 4.99
C GLU A 28 -24.84 6.54 4.04
N LEU A 29 -23.52 6.45 3.75
CA LEU A 29 -22.97 5.37 2.92
C LEU A 29 -23.13 3.99 3.56
N ALA A 30 -22.94 3.88 4.88
CA ALA A 30 -23.12 2.61 5.58
C ALA A 30 -24.55 2.08 5.43
N ASP A 31 -25.54 2.96 5.58
CA ASP A 31 -26.96 2.64 5.41
C ASP A 31 -27.30 2.30 3.96
N ASP A 32 -26.83 3.11 3.00
CA ASP A 32 -27.07 2.91 1.56
C ASP A 32 -26.54 1.57 1.06
N PHE A 33 -25.37 1.15 1.55
CA PHE A 33 -24.72 -0.10 1.15
C PHE A 33 -24.99 -1.28 2.09
N GLY A 34 -25.69 -1.06 3.20
CA GLY A 34 -26.00 -2.11 4.19
C GLY A 34 -24.76 -2.70 4.86
N VAL A 35 -23.76 -1.88 5.16
CA VAL A 35 -22.48 -2.28 5.76
C VAL A 35 -22.24 -1.53 7.08
N PRO A 36 -21.39 -2.02 7.99
CA PRO A 36 -20.99 -1.27 9.16
C PRO A 36 -20.32 0.07 8.82
N VAL A 37 -20.64 1.13 9.57
CA VAL A 37 -19.95 2.45 9.46
C VAL A 37 -18.43 2.29 9.60
N GLU A 38 -18.00 1.38 10.47
CA GLU A 38 -16.59 1.01 10.66
C GLU A 38 -15.91 0.61 9.34
N ASP A 39 -16.56 -0.17 8.49
CA ASP A 39 -15.97 -0.63 7.23
C ASP A 39 -15.81 0.53 6.25
N VAL A 40 -16.80 1.42 6.18
CA VAL A 40 -16.75 2.65 5.36
C VAL A 40 -15.57 3.54 5.79
N LEU A 41 -15.40 3.71 7.10
CA LEU A 41 -14.31 4.50 7.67
C LEU A 41 -12.94 3.89 7.36
N LEU A 42 -12.78 2.58 7.54
CA LEU A 42 -11.52 1.88 7.29
C LEU A 42 -11.14 1.85 5.80
N ILE A 43 -12.13 1.70 4.91
CA ILE A 43 -11.92 1.80 3.46
C ILE A 43 -11.48 3.23 3.11
N SER A 44 -12.19 4.24 3.58
CA SER A 44 -11.83 5.64 3.30
C SER A 44 -10.45 5.99 3.85
N LEU A 45 -10.10 5.52 5.05
CA LEU A 45 -8.79 5.69 5.65
C LEU A 45 -7.69 5.07 4.76
N ASN A 46 -7.94 3.89 4.19
CA ASN A 46 -7.02 3.24 3.27
C ASN A 46 -6.83 4.01 1.95
N CYS A 47 -7.90 4.61 1.44
CA CYS A 47 -7.87 5.40 0.20
C CYS A 47 -7.22 6.78 0.39
N SER A 48 -7.46 7.44 1.52
CA SER A 48 -7.06 8.84 1.74
C SER A 48 -5.74 9.01 2.47
N GLY A 49 -5.26 7.98 3.17
CA GLY A 49 -4.09 8.11 4.04
C GLY A 49 -4.43 8.77 5.38
N ILE A 50 -3.38 9.19 6.10
CA ILE A 50 -3.48 9.91 7.37
C ILE A 50 -2.60 11.15 7.30
N HIS A 51 -3.16 12.30 7.66
CA HIS A 51 -2.38 13.51 7.86
C HIS A 51 -1.53 13.40 9.13
N ARG A 52 -0.21 13.52 8.98
CA ARG A 52 0.74 13.41 10.10
C ARG A 52 1.93 14.33 9.88
N GLY A 53 2.13 15.30 10.77
CA GLY A 53 3.11 16.37 10.60
C GLY A 53 4.60 15.95 10.57
N ASN A 54 4.95 14.69 10.87
CA ASN A 54 6.34 14.23 10.90
C ASN A 54 6.65 13.22 9.78
N LYS A 55 7.66 13.55 8.94
CA LYS A 55 8.04 12.87 7.69
C LYS A 55 8.99 11.67 7.83
N LEU A 56 9.23 11.14 9.03
CA LEU A 56 10.14 10.00 9.17
C LEU A 56 9.65 8.74 8.44
N ILE A 57 8.34 8.60 8.24
CA ILE A 57 7.71 7.44 7.60
C ILE A 57 6.62 7.91 6.64
N ASN A 58 6.82 7.74 5.33
CA ASN A 58 5.80 8.06 4.30
C ASN A 58 4.68 7.03 4.21
N ARG A 59 4.95 5.79 4.61
CA ARG A 59 3.96 4.71 4.68
C ARG A 59 4.30 3.78 5.84
N GLY A 60 3.33 3.51 6.70
CA GLY A 60 3.54 2.69 7.89
C GLY A 60 2.57 1.54 8.03
N ARG A 61 3.05 0.49 8.68
CA ARG A 61 2.24 -0.63 9.17
C ARG A 61 1.98 -0.45 10.66
N PHE A 62 0.72 -0.59 11.03
CA PHE A 62 0.26 -0.52 12.41
C PHE A 62 -1.03 -1.32 12.58
N THR A 63 -1.44 -1.51 13.84
CA THR A 63 -2.78 -1.98 14.19
C THR A 63 -3.63 -0.78 14.57
N ILE A 64 -4.88 -0.71 14.13
CA ILE A 64 -5.89 0.21 14.66
C ILE A 64 -6.91 -0.57 15.48
N ASN A 65 -7.18 -0.11 16.70
CA ASN A 65 -8.23 -0.66 17.56
C ASN A 65 -9.42 0.29 17.52
N THR A 66 -10.56 -0.21 17.08
CA THR A 66 -11.77 0.60 16.89
C THR A 66 -12.66 0.55 18.13
N GLU A 67 -13.65 1.44 18.21
CA GLU A 67 -14.61 1.49 19.32
C GLU A 67 -15.43 0.20 19.46
N SER A 68 -15.57 -0.58 18.38
CA SER A 68 -16.25 -1.89 18.42
C SER A 68 -15.44 -2.97 19.17
N GLY A 69 -14.22 -2.65 19.60
CA GLY A 69 -13.29 -3.57 20.25
C GLY A 69 -12.52 -4.45 19.26
N ARG A 70 -12.63 -4.19 17.95
CA ARG A 70 -11.93 -4.93 16.91
C ARG A 70 -10.57 -4.30 16.60
N SER A 71 -9.66 -5.15 16.12
CA SER A 71 -8.29 -4.75 15.76
C SER A 71 -8.00 -5.07 14.30
N TYR A 72 -7.55 -4.08 13.55
CA TYR A 72 -7.25 -4.24 12.12
C TYR A 72 -5.78 -3.89 11.83
N ARG A 73 -5.10 -4.71 11.03
CA ARG A 73 -3.75 -4.42 10.56
C ARG A 73 -3.81 -3.59 9.29
N MET A 74 -3.21 -2.41 9.33
CA MET A 74 -3.26 -1.42 8.26
C MET A 74 -1.85 -1.15 7.70
N ALA A 75 -1.79 -0.78 6.42
CA ALA A 75 -0.58 -0.31 5.74
C ALA A 75 -0.90 0.99 4.99
N ILE A 76 -0.77 2.12 5.68
CA ILE A 76 -1.35 3.42 5.32
C ILE A 76 -0.27 4.44 5.00
N THR A 77 -0.55 5.27 4.01
CA THR A 77 0.27 6.44 3.64
C THR A 77 0.11 7.53 4.68
N PHE A 78 1.23 8.04 5.18
CA PHE A 78 1.25 9.28 5.96
C PHE A 78 1.60 10.43 5.04
N THR A 79 0.83 11.51 5.12
CA THR A 79 0.97 12.66 4.24
C THR A 79 0.93 13.97 5.02
N ASP A 80 1.64 14.98 4.53
CA ASP A 80 1.50 16.37 4.94
C ASP A 80 0.51 17.13 4.04
N THR A 81 -0.02 16.47 3.02
CA THR A 81 -0.99 17.04 2.10
C THR A 81 -2.34 17.18 2.79
N PRO A 82 -3.05 18.32 2.63
CA PRO A 82 -4.35 18.56 3.26
C PRO A 82 -5.51 17.72 2.69
N LEU A 83 -5.25 16.77 1.79
CA LEU A 83 -6.29 15.97 1.11
C LEU A 83 -6.79 14.77 1.93
N SER A 84 -6.08 14.38 3.00
CA SER A 84 -6.57 13.37 3.92
C SER A 84 -7.55 14.02 4.90
N PRO A 85 -8.82 13.56 4.99
CA PRO A 85 -9.75 14.04 6.01
C PRO A 85 -9.42 13.41 7.38
N PHE A 86 -8.52 12.42 7.40
CA PHE A 86 -8.03 11.79 8.61
C PHE A 86 -6.75 12.43 9.10
N HIS A 87 -6.62 12.57 10.42
CA HIS A 87 -5.39 13.01 11.06
C HIS A 87 -5.07 12.16 12.28
N GLU A 88 -3.80 12.10 12.64
CA GLU A 88 -3.34 11.42 13.85
C GLU A 88 -2.95 12.44 14.92
N ASN A 89 -3.40 12.19 16.15
CA ASN A 89 -2.99 12.96 17.32
C ASN A 89 -2.85 12.03 18.53
N ASN A 90 -1.66 12.03 19.15
CA ASN A 90 -1.34 11.26 20.36
C ASN A 90 -1.70 9.77 20.30
N GLY A 91 -1.57 9.15 19.12
CA GLY A 91 -1.88 7.74 18.93
C GLY A 91 -3.34 7.45 18.60
N ASP A 92 -4.22 8.45 18.51
CA ASP A 92 -5.59 8.28 18.02
C ASP A 92 -5.73 8.81 16.59
N VAL A 93 -6.54 8.12 15.79
CA VAL A 93 -6.88 8.53 14.42
C VAL A 93 -8.26 9.18 14.44
N TYR A 94 -8.35 10.36 13.86
CA TYR A 94 -9.55 11.17 13.83
C TYR A 94 -10.03 11.38 12.40
N LEU A 95 -11.35 11.50 12.23
CA LEU A 95 -12.02 12.10 11.07
C LEU A 95 -12.76 13.33 11.61
N ASP A 96 -12.35 14.54 11.20
CA ASP A 96 -12.72 15.78 11.89
C ASP A 96 -12.49 15.64 13.41
N ASP A 97 -13.51 15.88 14.24
CA ASP A 97 -13.41 15.79 15.71
C ASP A 97 -13.76 14.38 16.26
N LYS A 98 -13.98 13.39 15.39
CA LYS A 98 -14.41 12.04 15.78
C LYS A 98 -13.24 11.06 15.78
N VAL A 99 -13.02 10.42 16.93
CA VAL A 99 -12.07 9.30 17.06
C VAL A 99 -12.62 8.11 16.27
N ILE A 100 -11.80 7.59 15.35
CA ILE A 100 -12.10 6.38 14.57
C ILE A 100 -11.44 5.16 15.20
N GLY A 101 -10.31 5.34 15.86
CA GLY A 101 -9.66 4.29 16.63
C GLY A 101 -8.25 4.64 17.11
N ALA A 102 -7.77 3.84 18.04
CA ALA A 102 -6.43 3.95 18.61
C ALA A 102 -5.40 3.22 17.73
N MET A 103 -4.42 3.97 17.25
CA MET A 103 -3.27 3.51 16.47
C MET A 103 -2.17 2.95 17.37
N GLY A 104 -1.78 1.72 17.10
CA GLY A 104 -0.62 1.09 17.73
C GLY A 104 0.72 1.62 17.19
N THR A 105 1.81 0.96 17.59
CA THR A 105 3.16 1.31 17.11
C THR A 105 3.26 1.21 15.59
N VAL A 106 3.78 2.28 14.99
CA VAL A 106 4.01 2.37 13.55
C VAL A 106 5.40 1.83 13.22
N SER A 107 5.45 0.90 12.27
CA SER A 107 6.69 0.44 11.64
C SER A 107 6.72 0.87 10.16
N LYS A 108 7.91 1.09 9.60
CA LYS A 108 8.06 1.49 8.20
C LYS A 108 7.58 0.37 7.28
N ASP A 109 6.70 0.69 6.33
CA ASP A 109 6.30 -0.25 5.29
C ASP A 109 7.33 -0.23 4.16
N THR A 110 8.35 -1.08 4.24
CA THR A 110 9.39 -1.19 3.21
C THR A 110 9.05 -2.23 2.15
N CYS A 111 9.56 -2.02 0.94
CA CYS A 111 9.56 -3.02 -0.14
C CYS A 111 11.01 -3.42 -0.43
N THR A 112 11.31 -4.71 -0.35
CA THR A 112 12.60 -5.30 -0.72
C THR A 112 12.54 -5.86 -2.14
N ASP A 113 13.68 -6.14 -2.76
CA ASP A 113 13.75 -6.85 -4.05
C ASP A 113 13.06 -8.23 -4.05
N SER A 114 12.89 -8.84 -2.89
CA SER A 114 12.20 -10.11 -2.72
C SER A 114 11.82 -10.36 -1.27
N TYR A 115 10.81 -11.20 -1.05
CA TYR A 115 10.40 -11.62 0.28
C TYR A 115 9.64 -12.94 0.23
N TYR A 116 9.62 -13.61 1.39
CA TYR A 116 8.94 -14.90 1.56
C TYR A 116 7.55 -14.74 2.20
N ARG A 117 6.63 -15.65 1.84
CA ARG A 117 5.31 -15.85 2.48
C ARG A 117 5.11 -17.32 2.85
N LYS A 118 4.10 -17.60 3.69
CA LYS A 118 3.69 -18.96 4.13
C LYS A 118 4.88 -19.79 4.63
N GLY A 119 5.60 -19.27 5.62
CA GLY A 119 6.74 -19.99 6.21
C GLY A 119 7.85 -20.31 5.21
N LYS A 120 8.17 -19.38 4.31
CA LYS A 120 9.20 -19.52 3.27
C LYS A 120 8.90 -20.51 2.14
N LYS A 121 7.63 -20.77 1.88
CA LYS A 121 7.17 -21.63 0.76
C LYS A 121 6.77 -20.87 -0.49
N HIS A 122 6.42 -19.59 -0.36
CA HIS A 122 6.10 -18.73 -1.49
C HIS A 122 7.11 -17.59 -1.55
N LEU A 123 7.74 -17.39 -2.71
CA LEU A 123 8.69 -16.32 -2.94
C LEU A 123 8.04 -15.25 -3.83
N THR A 124 8.15 -13.99 -3.45
CA THR A 124 7.84 -12.86 -4.33
C THR A 124 9.13 -12.20 -4.76
N LEU A 125 9.29 -11.95 -6.06
CA LEU A 125 10.38 -11.18 -6.66
C LEU A 125 9.85 -9.83 -7.16
N ASN A 126 10.43 -8.74 -6.68
CA ASN A 126 10.20 -7.38 -7.16
C ASN A 126 11.35 -6.99 -8.10
N SER A 127 11.41 -7.64 -9.26
CA SER A 127 12.59 -7.66 -10.13
C SER A 127 13.00 -6.30 -10.68
N ASN A 128 12.07 -5.38 -10.91
CA ASN A 128 12.41 -4.03 -11.39
C ASN A 128 12.48 -2.98 -10.28
N SER A 129 12.89 -3.39 -9.08
CA SER A 129 13.09 -2.55 -7.90
C SER A 129 11.88 -1.67 -7.55
N ARG A 130 11.08 -2.12 -6.59
CA ARG A 130 9.94 -1.33 -6.10
C ARG A 130 10.36 -0.01 -5.45
N GLY A 131 11.65 0.16 -5.10
CA GLY A 131 12.22 1.45 -4.70
C GLY A 131 12.19 2.50 -5.82
N LYS A 132 12.19 2.09 -7.10
CA LYS A 132 11.98 2.97 -8.26
C LYS A 132 10.51 3.28 -8.52
N CYS A 133 9.59 2.68 -7.77
CA CYS A 133 8.18 3.03 -7.84
C CYS A 133 8.05 4.50 -7.43
N LYS A 134 7.68 5.34 -8.38
CA LYS A 134 7.31 6.74 -8.10
C LYS A 134 5.92 6.85 -7.48
N GLY A 135 5.36 5.76 -6.92
CA GLY A 135 4.04 5.70 -6.32
C GLY A 135 2.89 6.02 -7.29
N CYS A 136 1.71 5.56 -6.94
CA CYS A 136 0.52 6.36 -7.24
C CYS A 136 0.42 7.44 -6.16
N GLU A 137 -0.22 8.58 -6.43
CA GLU A 137 -0.36 9.68 -5.45
C GLU A 137 -0.87 9.20 -4.08
N PHE A 138 -1.76 8.22 -4.07
CA PHE A 138 -2.31 7.63 -2.84
C PHE A 138 -1.42 6.57 -2.16
N CYS A 139 -0.46 5.96 -2.89
CA CYS A 139 0.25 4.76 -2.45
C CYS A 139 1.35 5.07 -1.41
N GLY A 140 1.90 6.29 -1.39
CA GLY A 140 2.85 6.72 -0.36
C GLY A 140 4.19 5.98 -0.33
N THR A 141 4.39 4.95 -1.16
CA THR A 141 5.62 4.14 -1.23
C THR A 141 6.76 4.84 -1.98
N TYR A 142 6.80 6.17 -1.91
CA TYR A 142 7.85 6.98 -2.53
C TYR A 142 9.17 6.69 -1.81
N SER A 143 10.06 6.01 -2.53
CA SER A 143 11.46 5.80 -2.19
C SER A 143 11.69 5.35 -0.74
N LEU A 144 11.42 4.06 -0.50
CA LEU A 144 11.85 3.39 0.72
C LEU A 144 13.34 3.09 0.57
N ASP A 145 14.13 3.37 1.62
CA ASP A 145 15.61 3.41 1.71
C ASP A 145 16.42 2.28 1.03
N ASN A 146 15.77 1.24 0.51
CA ASN A 146 16.38 0.18 -0.25
C ASN A 146 16.60 0.60 -1.71
N GLN A 147 17.83 1.02 -1.99
CA GLN A 147 18.40 1.03 -3.33
C GLN A 147 18.78 -0.39 -3.78
N ASP A 148 17.85 -1.35 -3.66
CA ASP A 148 18.12 -2.69 -4.18
C ASP A 148 18.30 -2.59 -5.70
N PRO A 149 19.43 -3.08 -6.25
CA PRO A 149 19.67 -3.02 -7.69
C PRO A 149 18.57 -3.81 -8.43
N PRO A 150 18.10 -3.30 -9.58
CA PRO A 150 17.11 -4.02 -10.36
C PRO A 150 17.66 -5.39 -10.81
N LEU A 151 16.84 -6.43 -10.67
CA LEU A 151 17.08 -7.80 -11.12
C LEU A 151 16.68 -7.97 -12.59
N THR A 152 16.95 -6.98 -13.43
CA THR A 152 16.51 -6.95 -14.84
C THR A 152 17.47 -7.63 -15.81
N SER A 153 18.62 -8.13 -15.34
CA SER A 153 19.56 -8.91 -16.13
C SER A 153 19.74 -10.33 -15.57
N SER A 154 20.10 -11.29 -16.44
CA SER A 154 20.27 -12.69 -16.02
C SER A 154 21.40 -12.83 -15.01
N LEU A 155 22.41 -11.95 -15.05
CA LEU A 155 23.51 -11.95 -14.09
C LEU A 155 23.02 -11.56 -12.69
N GLU A 156 22.28 -10.46 -12.57
CA GLU A 156 21.75 -10.01 -11.27
C GLU A 156 20.70 -10.98 -10.73
N MET A 157 19.85 -11.54 -11.60
CA MET A 157 18.90 -12.57 -11.22
C MET A 157 19.62 -13.83 -10.68
N ARG A 158 20.65 -14.32 -11.37
CA ARG A 158 21.45 -15.47 -10.89
C ARG A 158 22.13 -15.18 -9.55
N LYS A 159 22.69 -13.98 -9.37
CA LYS A 159 23.28 -13.56 -8.08
C LYS A 159 22.23 -13.57 -6.98
N ARG A 160 21.01 -13.07 -7.25
CA ARG A 160 19.93 -13.04 -6.25
C ARG A 160 19.43 -14.44 -5.92
N VAL A 161 19.20 -15.29 -6.92
CA VAL A 161 18.79 -16.69 -6.72
C VAL A 161 19.81 -17.45 -5.87
N ARG A 162 21.12 -17.24 -6.07
CA ARG A 162 22.16 -17.84 -5.21
C ARG A 162 22.05 -17.39 -3.75
N LYS A 163 21.81 -16.10 -3.50
CA LYS A 163 21.58 -15.58 -2.15
C LYS A 163 20.32 -16.19 -1.52
N LEU A 164 19.21 -16.21 -2.26
CA LEU A 164 17.94 -16.79 -1.80
C LEU A 164 18.08 -18.29 -1.49
N SER A 165 18.80 -19.03 -2.34
CA SER A 165 19.14 -20.43 -2.10
C SER A 165 19.94 -20.60 -0.81
N ALA A 166 20.97 -19.78 -0.58
CA ALA A 166 21.75 -19.81 0.66
C ALA A 166 20.90 -19.51 1.91
N GLU A 167 19.96 -18.54 1.83
CA GLU A 167 19.00 -18.23 2.91
C GLU A 167 18.07 -19.40 3.26
N LEU A 168 17.92 -20.38 2.35
CA LEU A 168 17.13 -21.60 2.50
C LEU A 168 17.98 -22.86 2.67
N GLY A 169 19.27 -22.72 2.99
CA GLY A 169 20.17 -23.85 3.22
C GLY A 169 20.70 -24.50 1.94
N GLY A 170 20.76 -23.74 0.85
CA GLY A 170 21.27 -24.20 -0.45
C GLY A 170 20.22 -24.86 -1.34
N ASP A 171 18.96 -24.95 -0.89
CA ASP A 171 17.90 -25.67 -1.61
C ASP A 171 16.62 -24.83 -1.74
N LEU A 172 16.13 -24.71 -2.98
CA LEU A 172 14.88 -24.01 -3.32
C LEU A 172 13.72 -24.98 -3.59
N SER A 173 13.93 -26.30 -3.50
CA SER A 173 12.91 -27.32 -3.80
C SER A 173 11.66 -27.23 -2.93
N ARG A 174 11.78 -26.59 -1.76
CA ARG A 174 10.67 -26.34 -0.83
C ARG A 174 9.76 -25.17 -1.25
N LEU A 175 10.15 -24.41 -2.26
CA LEU A 175 9.30 -23.37 -2.81
C LEU A 175 8.16 -23.99 -3.61
N GLU A 176 6.94 -23.68 -3.21
CA GLU A 176 5.71 -24.09 -3.89
C GLU A 176 5.37 -23.15 -5.05
N SER A 177 5.77 -21.88 -4.95
CA SER A 177 5.58 -20.91 -6.03
C SER A 177 6.53 -19.71 -5.97
N ILE A 178 6.70 -19.09 -7.13
CA ILE A 178 7.43 -17.85 -7.32
C ILE A 178 6.48 -16.86 -8.01
N ALA A 179 6.21 -15.72 -7.36
CA ALA A 179 5.47 -14.62 -7.94
C ALA A 179 6.46 -13.55 -8.43
N VAL A 180 6.36 -13.17 -9.71
CA VAL A 180 7.15 -12.09 -10.28
C VAL A 180 6.28 -10.84 -10.36
N VAL A 181 6.71 -9.75 -9.73
CA VAL A 181 6.02 -8.47 -9.78
C VAL A 181 6.44 -7.73 -11.04
N THR A 182 5.45 -7.41 -11.87
CA THR A 182 5.60 -6.83 -13.20
C THR A 182 5.43 -5.30 -13.23
N GLY A 183 5.33 -4.66 -12.07
CA GLY A 183 5.23 -3.21 -11.95
C GLY A 183 6.58 -2.50 -12.12
N CYS A 184 6.53 -1.17 -12.26
CA CYS A 184 7.70 -0.27 -12.35
C CYS A 184 8.54 -0.37 -13.63
N PHE A 185 8.13 -1.17 -14.63
CA PHE A 185 8.68 -1.08 -15.97
C PHE A 185 8.18 0.19 -16.67
N PRO A 186 9.05 1.00 -17.28
CA PRO A 186 8.65 2.20 -18.02
C PRO A 186 7.71 1.91 -19.19
N LYS A 187 7.87 0.74 -19.83
CA LYS A 187 7.11 0.30 -21.01
C LYS A 187 6.80 -1.19 -20.92
N GLU A 188 5.71 -1.60 -21.57
CA GLU A 188 5.31 -3.00 -21.69
C GLU A 188 6.39 -3.86 -22.35
N GLU A 189 7.02 -3.37 -23.42
CA GLU A 189 8.10 -4.08 -24.11
C GLU A 189 9.26 -4.46 -23.17
N GLU A 190 9.66 -3.55 -22.26
CA GLU A 190 10.71 -3.81 -21.29
C GLU A 190 10.32 -4.90 -20.28
N LEU A 191 9.04 -4.94 -19.89
CA LEU A 191 8.50 -6.01 -19.06
C LEU A 191 8.53 -7.36 -19.80
N ILE A 192 8.06 -7.39 -21.05
CA ILE A 192 8.04 -8.63 -21.84
C ILE A 192 9.45 -9.15 -22.05
N ASN A 193 10.40 -8.29 -22.42
CA ASN A 193 11.81 -8.66 -22.55
C ASN A 193 12.39 -9.20 -21.25
N HIS A 194 11.98 -8.65 -20.10
CA HIS A 194 12.39 -9.17 -18.80
C HIS A 194 11.81 -10.56 -18.48
N LEU A 195 10.55 -10.83 -18.87
CA LEU A 195 9.90 -12.12 -18.63
C LEU A 195 10.43 -13.24 -19.55
N LEU A 196 10.96 -12.88 -20.72
CA LEU A 196 11.53 -13.82 -21.70
C LEU A 196 13.02 -14.12 -21.50
N MET A 197 13.66 -13.45 -20.53
CA MET A 197 15.08 -13.59 -20.18
C MET A 197 15.41 -14.93 -19.51
#